data_AF-A0A1M7YMY1-F1
#
_entry.id   AF-A0A1M7YMY1-F1
#
_cell.length_a   1.000
_cell.length_b   1.000
_cell.length_c   1.000
_cell.angle_alpha   90.00
_cell.angle_beta   90.00
_cell.angle_gamma   90.00
#
_symmetry.space_group_name_H-M   'P 1'
#
loop_
_entity.id
_entity.type
_entity.pdbx_description
1 polymer ?
#
loop_
_entity_poly.entity_id
_entity_poly.type
_entity_poly.pdbx_seq_one_letter_code
_entity_poly.pdbx_strand_id
1 'polypeptide(L)'
;MSDCYCSEGDIKRKIRNLKKMELKLRFHQYEGNRDYKGWEIHKSLPKALVWDEFFGLQDKCRKARYNMKDLLAMDRENLKQVIGQYYYAVYYKIFQETGILDGSLYNPDVLAKMGLSFDADARTIKKRFRELAKEYHPDAGGSSDKFVELLEQMDSLHLKD
;
A
#
# COMPACT_ATOMS: atom_id res chain seq x y z
N MET A 1 18.33 22.82 -19.26
CA MET A 1 17.00 22.72 -19.89
C MET A 1 16.19 21.77 -19.03
N SER A 2 15.26 22.31 -18.27
CA SER A 2 14.56 21.60 -17.19
C SER A 2 13.50 20.67 -17.76
N ASP A 3 13.64 19.38 -17.51
CA ASP A 3 12.66 18.37 -17.92
C ASP A 3 11.29 18.73 -17.38
N CYS A 4 10.34 18.94 -18.29
CA CYS A 4 8.98 19.34 -17.97
C CYS A 4 8.26 18.19 -17.25
N TYR A 5 8.16 18.34 -15.92
CA TYR A 5 7.51 17.45 -14.98
C TYR A 5 6.06 17.16 -15.41
N CYS A 6 5.60 15.91 -15.23
CA CYS A 6 4.23 15.47 -15.50
C CYS A 6 3.22 16.54 -15.06
N SER A 7 2.38 17.02 -15.98
CA SER A 7 1.42 18.08 -15.65
C SER A 7 0.49 17.60 -14.51
N GLU A 8 -0.02 18.53 -13.71
CA GLU A 8 -0.97 18.21 -12.64
C GLU A 8 -2.17 17.39 -13.16
N GLY A 9 -2.60 17.66 -14.39
CA GLY A 9 -3.62 16.90 -15.10
C GLY A 9 -3.24 15.44 -15.37
N ASP A 10 -1.98 15.17 -15.70
CA ASP A 10 -1.49 13.82 -15.98
C ASP A 10 -1.41 12.97 -14.72
N ILE A 11 -0.93 13.54 -13.62
CA ILE A 11 -0.90 12.85 -12.32
C ILE A 11 -2.34 12.56 -11.87
N LYS A 12 -3.24 13.55 -11.90
CA LYS A 12 -4.66 13.32 -11.58
C LYS A 12 -5.28 12.22 -12.44
N ARG A 13 -4.97 12.20 -13.75
CA ARG A 13 -5.46 11.17 -14.66
C ARG A 13 -4.94 9.78 -14.29
N LYS A 14 -3.64 9.65 -14.03
CA LYS A 14 -3.01 8.40 -13.58
C LYS A 14 -3.64 7.89 -12.28
N ILE A 15 -3.74 8.74 -11.25
CA ILE A 15 -4.30 8.35 -9.95
C ILE A 15 -5.78 7.98 -10.07
N ARG A 16 -6.59 8.67 -10.88
CA ARG A 16 -7.98 8.25 -11.14
C ARG A 16 -8.07 6.92 -11.87
N ASN A 17 -7.15 6.63 -12.79
CA ASN A 17 -7.10 5.34 -13.48
C ASN A 17 -6.73 4.21 -12.52
N LEU A 18 -5.87 4.46 -11.53
CA LEU A 18 -5.57 3.51 -10.46
C LEU A 18 -6.82 3.14 -9.64
N LYS A 19 -7.67 4.13 -9.31
CA LYS A 19 -8.98 3.86 -8.66
C LYS A 19 -9.85 2.94 -9.50
N LYS A 20 -9.97 3.24 -10.81
CA LYS A 20 -10.75 2.41 -11.75
C LYS A 20 -10.20 0.99 -11.84
N MET A 21 -8.88 0.83 -11.83
CA MET A 21 -8.22 -0.47 -11.86
C MET A 21 -8.57 -1.29 -10.62
N GLU A 22 -8.49 -0.72 -9.41
CA GLU A 22 -8.88 -1.41 -8.18
C GLU A 22 -10.36 -1.82 -8.23
N LEU A 23 -11.23 -0.92 -8.67
CA LEU A 23 -12.66 -1.22 -8.81
C LEU A 23 -12.91 -2.41 -9.76
N LYS A 24 -12.18 -2.47 -10.87
CA LYS A 24 -12.25 -3.60 -11.79
C LYS A 24 -11.73 -4.86 -11.12
N LEU A 25 -10.51 -4.86 -10.59
CA LEU A 25 -9.90 -6.06 -10.03
C LEU A 25 -10.69 -6.64 -8.84
N ARG A 26 -11.13 -5.80 -7.89
CA ARG A 26 -11.83 -6.24 -6.66
C ARG A 26 -13.33 -6.46 -6.84
N PHE A 27 -13.99 -5.72 -7.76
CA PHE A 27 -15.44 -5.72 -7.89
C PHE A 27 -15.93 -6.00 -9.31
N HIS A 28 -15.30 -6.96 -10.01
CA HIS A 28 -15.56 -7.39 -11.40
C HIS A 28 -17.05 -7.59 -11.81
N GLN A 29 -18.00 -7.56 -10.88
CA GLN A 29 -19.45 -7.59 -11.15
C GLN A 29 -20.04 -6.29 -11.74
N TYR A 30 -19.31 -5.17 -11.79
CA TYR A 30 -19.86 -3.87 -12.24
C TYR A 30 -19.72 -3.56 -13.73
N GLU A 31 -19.15 -4.43 -14.56
CA GLU A 31 -19.05 -4.20 -16.02
C GLU A 31 -20.34 -4.54 -16.81
N GLY A 32 -21.41 -4.95 -16.11
CA GLY A 32 -22.69 -5.33 -16.70
C GLY A 32 -23.73 -4.21 -16.83
N ASN A 33 -23.36 -2.95 -17.10
CA ASN A 33 -24.30 -1.97 -17.66
C ASN A 33 -23.62 -0.66 -18.09
N ARG A 34 -23.57 -0.39 -19.39
CA ARG A 34 -22.95 0.82 -19.97
C ARG A 34 -23.80 2.10 -19.83
N ASP A 35 -24.91 2.08 -19.09
CA ASP A 35 -25.85 3.21 -18.98
C ASP A 35 -26.01 3.79 -17.56
N TYR A 36 -25.12 3.49 -16.61
CA TYR A 36 -25.26 4.05 -15.26
C TYR A 36 -24.58 5.42 -15.13
N LYS A 37 -25.43 6.46 -15.15
CA LYS A 37 -25.12 7.83 -14.69
C LYS A 37 -24.34 7.76 -13.37
N GLY A 38 -23.16 8.38 -13.35
CA GLY A 38 -22.13 8.26 -12.30
C GLY A 38 -22.47 8.80 -10.91
N TRP A 39 -23.74 8.81 -10.50
CA TRP A 39 -24.19 9.30 -9.19
C TRP A 39 -24.63 8.16 -8.25
N GLU A 40 -25.01 6.99 -8.76
CA GLU A 40 -25.49 5.88 -7.91
C GLU A 40 -24.38 4.93 -7.42
N ILE A 41 -23.20 4.96 -8.04
CA ILE A 41 -22.05 4.12 -7.67
C ILE A 41 -21.55 4.41 -6.24
N HIS A 42 -21.81 5.61 -5.70
CA HIS A 42 -21.37 5.97 -4.35
C HIS A 42 -22.13 5.29 -3.21
N LYS A 43 -23.26 4.62 -3.47
CA LYS A 43 -24.10 4.05 -2.40
C LYS A 43 -23.76 2.60 -2.04
N SER A 44 -23.11 1.86 -2.94
CA SER A 44 -22.82 0.42 -2.77
C SER A 44 -21.35 0.04 -2.89
N LEU A 45 -20.44 1.00 -3.16
CA LEU A 45 -19.01 0.72 -3.05
C LEU A 45 -18.68 0.34 -1.60
N PRO A 46 -17.97 -0.78 -1.37
CA PRO A 46 -17.48 -1.09 -0.04
C PRO A 46 -16.63 0.08 0.46
N LYS A 47 -16.90 0.53 1.68
CA LYS A 47 -16.39 1.79 2.25
C LYS A 47 -14.86 1.89 2.37
N ALA A 48 -14.11 0.83 2.04
CA ALA A 48 -12.65 0.75 2.19
C ALA A 48 -11.97 0.36 0.87
N LEU A 49 -11.78 1.35 -0.01
CA LEU A 49 -10.85 1.23 -1.12
C LEU A 49 -9.44 1.50 -0.61
N VAL A 50 -8.49 0.69 -1.07
CA VAL A 50 -7.05 0.96 -0.85
C VAL A 50 -6.70 2.32 -1.45
N TRP A 51 -7.37 2.72 -2.54
CA TRP A 51 -7.19 4.03 -3.13
C TRP A 51 -7.49 5.18 -2.15
N ASP A 52 -8.55 5.06 -1.33
CA ASP A 52 -8.94 6.13 -0.40
C ASP A 52 -7.94 6.24 0.78
N GLU A 53 -7.19 5.17 1.07
CA GLU A 53 -6.08 5.16 2.04
C GLU A 53 -4.79 5.75 1.47
N PHE A 54 -4.52 5.54 0.17
CA PHE A 54 -3.29 5.99 -0.47
C PHE A 54 -3.37 7.42 -1.01
N PHE A 55 -4.47 7.83 -1.62
CA PHE A 55 -4.51 9.06 -2.42
C PHE A 55 -5.62 10.04 -2.00
N GLY A 56 -5.19 11.23 -1.58
CA GLY A 56 -6.06 12.36 -1.23
C GLY A 56 -6.01 13.44 -2.32
N LEU A 57 -6.86 13.32 -3.36
CA LEU A 57 -6.91 14.31 -4.44
C LEU A 57 -7.73 15.57 -4.10
N GLN A 58 -8.47 15.56 -2.99
CA GLN A 58 -9.18 16.73 -2.47
C GLN A 58 -8.48 17.24 -1.21
N ASP A 59 -8.39 18.56 -1.07
CA ASP A 59 -7.79 19.24 0.10
C ASP A 59 -8.46 18.87 1.45
N LYS A 60 -9.63 18.22 1.41
CA LYS A 60 -10.41 17.82 2.58
C LYS A 60 -10.21 16.35 3.00
N CYS A 61 -9.41 15.56 2.27
CA CYS A 61 -9.14 14.15 2.61
C CYS A 61 -8.09 14.05 3.73
N ARG A 62 -8.54 14.04 4.99
CA ARG A 62 -7.67 14.12 6.18
C ARG A 62 -6.85 12.87 6.55
N LYS A 63 -6.92 11.75 5.79
CA LYS A 63 -6.28 10.48 6.20
C LYS A 63 -5.56 9.70 5.08
N ALA A 64 -5.36 10.30 3.90
CA ALA A 64 -4.64 9.61 2.82
C ALA A 64 -3.11 9.73 3.01
N ARG A 65 -2.36 8.70 2.61
CA ARG A 65 -0.87 8.68 2.71
C ARG A 65 -0.21 9.75 1.84
N TYR A 66 -0.77 10.02 0.66
CA TYR A 66 -0.23 10.97 -0.30
C TYR A 66 -1.30 11.94 -0.77
N ASN A 67 -1.06 13.24 -0.57
CA ASN A 67 -1.90 14.30 -1.09
C ASN A 67 -1.38 14.80 -2.46
N MET A 68 -2.12 15.69 -3.12
CA MET A 68 -1.74 16.19 -4.44
C MET A 68 -0.40 16.95 -4.45
N LYS A 69 -0.06 17.68 -3.38
CA LYS A 69 1.21 18.40 -3.28
C LYS A 69 2.38 17.42 -3.18
N ASP A 70 2.23 16.34 -2.42
CA ASP A 70 3.25 15.30 -2.28
C ASP A 70 3.53 14.65 -3.65
N LEU A 71 2.47 14.26 -4.36
CA LEU A 71 2.58 13.61 -5.67
C LEU A 71 3.20 14.51 -6.75
N LEU A 72 3.00 15.84 -6.66
CA LEU A 72 3.59 16.81 -7.59
C LEU A 72 5.07 17.08 -7.29
N ALA A 73 5.46 17.00 -6.02
CA ALA A 73 6.85 17.19 -5.59
C ALA A 73 7.73 15.97 -5.88
N MET A 74 7.14 14.80 -6.10
CA MET A 74 7.86 13.57 -6.41
C MET A 74 8.43 13.56 -7.83
N ASP A 75 9.64 13.01 -7.94
CA ASP A 75 10.18 12.62 -9.23
C ASP A 75 9.51 11.35 -9.77
N ARG A 76 9.90 10.96 -10.99
CA ARG A 76 9.31 9.80 -11.68
C ARG A 76 9.53 8.48 -10.93
N GLU A 77 10.68 8.30 -10.29
CA GLU A 77 11.02 7.03 -9.63
C GLU A 77 10.26 6.89 -8.32
N ASN A 78 10.18 7.96 -7.51
CA ASN A 78 9.36 7.98 -6.30
C ASN A 78 7.87 7.79 -6.64
N LEU A 79 7.38 8.41 -7.71
CA LEU A 79 6.00 8.18 -8.15
C LEU A 79 5.76 6.71 -8.55
N LYS A 80 6.70 6.06 -9.23
CA LYS A 80 6.60 4.62 -9.53
C LYS A 80 6.57 3.78 -8.26
N GLN A 81 7.40 4.10 -7.27
CA GLN A 81 7.44 3.41 -5.98
C GLN A 81 6.10 3.51 -5.25
N VAL A 82 5.51 4.71 -5.18
CA VAL A 82 4.18 4.91 -4.59
C VAL A 82 3.10 4.12 -5.32
N ILE A 83 3.15 4.13 -6.66
CA ILE A 83 2.20 3.36 -7.48
C ILE A 83 2.40 1.85 -7.27
N GLY A 84 3.65 1.38 -7.14
CA GLY A 84 3.98 -0.01 -6.85
C GLY A 84 3.45 -0.46 -5.49
N GLN A 85 3.68 0.34 -4.45
CA GLN A 85 3.11 0.12 -3.11
C GLN A 85 1.59 0.01 -3.16
N TYR A 86 0.94 0.89 -3.91
CA TYR A 86 -0.51 0.87 -4.08
C TYR A 86 -0.97 -0.43 -4.77
N TYR A 87 -0.34 -0.83 -5.88
CA TYR A 87 -0.68 -2.08 -6.56
C TYR A 87 -0.54 -3.28 -5.62
N TYR A 88 0.57 -3.35 -4.89
CA TYR A 88 0.81 -4.42 -3.93
C TYR A 88 -0.28 -4.48 -2.85
N ALA A 89 -0.65 -3.32 -2.28
CA ALA A 89 -1.73 -3.25 -1.31
C ALA A 89 -3.09 -3.68 -1.88
N VAL A 90 -3.40 -3.32 -3.14
CA VAL A 90 -4.61 -3.79 -3.84
C VAL A 90 -4.58 -5.31 -4.02
N TYR A 91 -3.47 -5.88 -4.49
CA TYR A 91 -3.32 -7.33 -4.64
C TYR A 91 -3.45 -8.04 -3.30
N TYR A 92 -2.73 -7.59 -2.28
CA TYR A 92 -2.81 -8.14 -0.92
C TYR A 92 -4.27 -8.15 -0.42
N LYS A 93 -5.02 -7.07 -0.65
CA LYS A 93 -6.44 -7.00 -0.30
C LYS A 93 -7.31 -8.00 -1.06
N ILE A 94 -7.10 -8.16 -2.36
CA ILE A 94 -7.80 -9.18 -3.18
C ILE A 94 -7.55 -10.59 -2.64
N PHE A 95 -6.30 -10.91 -2.31
CA PHE A 95 -5.95 -12.23 -1.78
C PHE A 95 -6.54 -12.48 -0.39
N GLN A 96 -6.53 -11.47 0.49
CA GLN A 96 -7.24 -11.53 1.76
C GLN A 96 -8.74 -11.78 1.57
N GLU A 97 -9.37 -11.13 0.59
CA GLU A 97 -10.81 -11.25 0.32
C GLU A 97 -11.18 -12.59 -0.34
N THR A 98 -10.30 -13.17 -1.16
CA THR A 98 -10.52 -14.46 -1.83
C THR A 98 -10.08 -15.67 -1.01
N GLY A 99 -9.37 -15.46 0.09
CA GLY A 99 -8.87 -16.53 0.98
C GLY A 99 -7.68 -17.31 0.41
N ILE A 100 -7.11 -16.90 -0.72
CA ILE A 100 -5.92 -17.49 -1.33
C ILE A 100 -4.72 -16.63 -0.94
N LEU A 101 -4.27 -16.70 0.31
CA LEU A 101 -3.00 -16.08 0.68
C LEU A 101 -1.88 -17.03 0.25
N ASP A 102 -1.20 -16.69 -0.85
CA ASP A 102 0.05 -17.33 -1.23
C ASP A 102 1.12 -17.02 -0.16
N GLY A 103 1.92 -18.01 0.23
CA GLY A 103 2.95 -17.88 1.28
C GLY A 103 4.12 -16.94 0.90
N SER A 104 4.06 -16.37 -0.31
CA SER A 104 4.99 -15.38 -0.83
C SER A 104 4.55 -13.92 -0.61
N LEU A 105 3.31 -13.69 -0.13
CA LEU A 105 2.75 -12.35 0.08
C LEU A 105 2.74 -11.96 1.56
N TYR A 106 3.27 -10.78 1.84
CA TYR A 106 3.45 -10.24 3.18
C TYR A 106 2.61 -8.97 3.35
N ASN A 107 2.20 -8.68 4.58
CA ASN A 107 1.43 -7.47 4.83
C ASN A 107 2.32 -6.22 4.59
N PRO A 108 1.99 -5.35 3.62
CA PRO A 108 2.84 -4.21 3.28
C PRO A 108 2.97 -3.20 4.41
N ASP A 109 1.98 -3.10 5.30
CA ASP A 109 2.05 -2.20 6.46
C ASP A 109 3.02 -2.71 7.51
N VAL A 110 3.13 -4.03 7.66
CA VAL A 110 4.11 -4.66 8.55
C VAL A 110 5.52 -4.50 7.97
N LEU A 111 5.68 -4.70 6.66
CA LEU A 111 6.95 -4.43 5.98
C LEU A 111 7.39 -2.97 6.16
N ALA A 112 6.47 -2.02 5.96
CA ALA A 112 6.76 -0.60 6.14
C ALA A 112 7.19 -0.26 7.57
N LYS A 113 6.57 -0.87 8.60
CA LYS A 113 6.99 -0.70 10.01
C LYS A 113 8.41 -1.19 10.28
N MET A 114 8.84 -2.25 9.61
CA MET A 114 10.22 -2.75 9.70
C MET A 114 11.22 -1.94 8.83
N GLY A 115 10.74 -0.93 8.11
CA GLY A 115 11.52 -0.17 7.14
C GLY A 115 11.88 -0.97 5.89
N LEU A 116 11.08 -1.97 5.55
CA LEU A 116 11.24 -2.81 4.38
C LEU A 116 10.40 -2.31 3.20
N SER A 117 10.88 -2.58 2.00
CA SER A 117 10.11 -2.36 0.78
C SER A 117 8.94 -3.34 0.69
N PHE A 118 7.87 -2.93 0.00
CA PHE A 118 6.67 -3.75 -0.20
C PHE A 118 6.93 -5.02 -1.03
N ASP A 119 8.02 -5.04 -1.79
CA ASP A 119 8.49 -6.16 -2.60
C ASP A 119 9.61 -6.98 -1.92
N ALA A 120 9.85 -6.75 -0.62
CA ALA A 120 10.87 -7.49 0.12
C ALA A 120 10.56 -8.99 0.16
N ASP A 121 11.56 -9.80 -0.16
CA ASP A 121 11.48 -11.25 -0.10
C ASP A 121 11.66 -11.78 1.34
N ALA A 122 11.30 -13.04 1.56
CA ALA A 122 11.44 -13.72 2.85
C ALA A 122 12.86 -13.60 3.43
N ARG A 123 13.88 -13.66 2.57
CA ARG A 123 15.29 -13.58 2.98
C ARG A 123 15.63 -12.18 3.52
N THR A 124 15.18 -11.13 2.84
CA THR A 124 15.38 -9.74 3.22
C THR A 124 14.62 -9.42 4.50
N ILE A 125 13.39 -9.92 4.64
CA ILE A 125 12.58 -9.77 5.86
C ILE A 125 13.29 -10.42 7.05
N LYS A 126 13.67 -11.71 6.93
CA LYS A 126 14.40 -12.43 7.98
C LYS A 126 15.73 -11.74 8.33
N LYS A 127 16.43 -11.17 7.34
CA LYS A 127 17.67 -10.43 7.60
C LYS A 127 17.40 -9.17 8.43
N ARG A 128 16.42 -8.36 8.03
CA ARG A 128 16.08 -7.11 8.72
C ARG A 128 15.58 -7.36 10.13
N PHE A 129 14.77 -8.41 10.32
CA PHE A 129 14.35 -8.86 11.65
C PHE A 129 15.55 -9.14 12.55
N ARG A 130 16.56 -9.89 12.08
CA ARG A 130 17.77 -10.18 12.88
C ARG A 130 18.59 -8.93 13.23
N GLU A 131 18.59 -7.93 12.36
CA GLU A 131 19.25 -6.64 12.63
C GLU A 131 18.52 -5.88 13.74
N LEU A 132 17.19 -5.73 13.62
CA LEU A 132 16.36 -5.05 14.61
C LEU A 132 16.33 -5.80 15.95
N ALA A 133 16.32 -7.13 15.91
CA ALA A 133 16.37 -7.97 17.11
C ALA A 133 17.64 -7.72 17.91
N LYS A 134 18.80 -7.53 17.27
CA LYS A 134 20.05 -7.18 17.95
C LYS A 134 20.02 -5.78 18.55
N GLU A 135 19.37 -4.84 17.89
CA GLU A 135 19.24 -3.45 18.35
C GLU A 135 18.28 -3.34 19.54
N TYR A 136 17.15 -4.05 19.51
CA TYR A 136 16.10 -3.97 20.51
C TYR A 136 16.26 -4.98 21.65
N HIS A 137 17.22 -5.90 21.57
CA HIS A 137 17.44 -6.90 22.60
C HIS A 137 17.65 -6.23 23.97
N PRO A 138 16.88 -6.58 25.01
CA PRO A 138 17.02 -5.97 26.33
C PRO A 138 18.42 -6.14 26.91
N ASP A 139 19.06 -7.30 26.69
CA ASP A 139 20.45 -7.55 27.14
C ASP A 139 21.50 -6.69 26.42
N ALA A 140 21.18 -6.11 25.26
CA ALA A 140 22.04 -5.17 24.54
C ALA A 140 21.75 -3.70 24.92
N GLY A 141 20.91 -3.46 25.93
CA GLY A 141 20.44 -2.13 26.31
C GLY A 141 19.25 -1.62 25.47
N GLY A 142 18.62 -2.51 24.70
CA GLY A 142 17.43 -2.22 23.91
C GLY A 142 16.13 -2.18 24.74
N SER A 143 15.03 -1.81 24.08
CA SER A 143 13.71 -1.75 24.70
C SER A 143 12.95 -3.06 24.52
N SER A 144 12.61 -3.69 25.65
CA SER A 144 11.79 -4.92 25.65
C SER A 144 10.46 -4.74 24.92
N ASP A 145 9.83 -3.56 25.03
CA ASP A 145 8.55 -3.28 24.35
C ASP A 145 8.71 -3.29 22.83
N LYS A 146 9.79 -2.68 22.31
CA LYS A 146 10.11 -2.70 20.87
C LYS A 146 10.45 -4.10 20.38
N PHE A 147 11.05 -4.92 21.23
CA PHE A 147 11.36 -6.31 20.90
C PHE A 147 10.10 -7.17 20.81
N VAL A 148 9.14 -6.99 21.73
CA VAL A 148 7.83 -7.65 21.66
C VAL A 148 7.06 -7.23 20.41
N GLU A 149 7.01 -5.93 20.10
CA GLU A 149 6.35 -5.45 18.88
C GLU A 149 6.99 -6.06 17.61
N LEU A 150 8.32 -6.19 17.57
CA LEU A 150 9.03 -6.81 16.46
C LEU A 150 8.67 -8.30 16.28
N LEU A 151 8.47 -9.04 17.38
CA LEU A 151 8.04 -10.44 17.35
C LEU A 151 6.61 -10.57 16.82
N GLU A 152 5.68 -9.75 17.30
CA GLU A 152 4.29 -9.74 16.83
C GLU A 152 4.19 -9.44 15.33
N GLN A 153 5.01 -8.50 14.85
CA GLN A 153 5.11 -8.19 13.42
C GLN A 153 5.61 -9.41 12.62
N MET A 154 6.61 -10.14 13.09
CA MET A 154 7.14 -11.33 12.41
C MET A 154 6.11 -12.46 12.35
N ASP A 155 5.40 -12.73 13.45
CA ASP A 155 4.36 -13.75 13.51
C ASP A 155 3.20 -13.44 12.55
N SER A 156 2.85 -12.15 12.41
CA SER A 156 1.81 -11.70 11.47
C SER A 156 2.16 -11.93 10.00
N LEU A 157 3.44 -12.10 9.67
CA LEU A 157 3.92 -12.41 8.32
C LEU A 157 3.94 -13.90 8.00
N HIS A 158 3.57 -14.78 8.96
CA HIS A 158 3.55 -16.24 8.81
C HIS A 158 4.85 -16.84 8.25
N LEU A 159 5.99 -16.18 8.48
CA LEU A 159 7.31 -16.66 8.10
C LEU A 159 7.74 -17.76 9.07
N LYS A 160 7.35 -19.01 8.79
CA LYS A 160 7.93 -20.17 9.48
C LYS A 160 9.34 -20.43 8.95
N ASP A 161 10.18 -20.98 9.83
CA ASP A 161 11.56 -21.32 9.51
C ASP A 161 11.72 -22.48 8.53
#